data_AF-D6K3V4-F1
#
_entry.id   AF-D6K3V4-F1
#
_cell.length_a   1.000
_cell.length_b   1.000
_cell.length_c   1.000
_cell.angle_alpha   90.00
_cell.angle_beta   90.00
_cell.angle_gamma   90.00
#
_symmetry.space_group_name_H-M   'P 1'
#
loop_
_entity.id
_entity.type
_entity.pdbx_description
1 polymer ?
#
loop_
_entity_poly.entity_id
_entity_poly.type
_entity_poly.pdbx_seq_one_letter_code
_entity_poly.pdbx_strand_id
1 'polypeptide(L)' 'MRLEIEGSGGGQWLIPLDSPGAVGSADHEVAHVALDGVEFCHLAAGHIAPREAAAGQTGDRDAIRDVLYAAASLSRM' A
#
# COMPACT_ATOMS: atom_id res chain seq x y z
N MET A 1 -4.90 -5.68 -5.76
CA MET A 1 -4.43 -5.33 -4.41
C MET A 1 -5.14 -4.06 -3.97
N ARG A 2 -5.63 -4.00 -2.74
CA ARG A 2 -6.23 -2.80 -2.16
C ARG A 2 -5.26 -2.16 -1.18
N LEU A 3 -5.01 -0.87 -1.38
CA LEU A 3 -4.35 0.00 -0.41
C LEU A 3 -5.42 0.91 0.19
N GLU A 4 -5.59 0.88 1.49
CA GLU A 4 -6.44 1.79 2.25
C GLU A 4 -5.58 2.69 3.13
N ILE A 5 -5.82 3.99 3.05
CA ILE A 5 -5.25 4.96 3.98
C ILE A 5 -6.38 5.49 4.84
N GLU A 6 -6.30 5.27 6.13
CA GLU A 6 -7.31 5.64 7.12
C GLU A 6 -7.12 7.08 7.61
N GLY A 7 -8.20 7.66 8.13
CA GLY A 7 -8.19 9.00 8.73
C GLY A 7 -8.65 10.12 7.79
N SER A 8 -8.45 11.36 8.23
CA SER A 8 -8.91 12.54 7.49
C SER A 8 -8.11 12.73 6.20
N GLY A 9 -8.79 12.74 5.06
CA GLY A 9 -8.14 12.77 3.74
C GLY A 9 -7.62 11.41 3.27
N GLY A 10 -7.97 10.34 3.98
CA GLY A 10 -7.74 8.97 3.58
C GLY A 10 -8.54 8.55 2.34
N GLY A 11 -8.35 7.31 1.91
CA GLY A 11 -8.99 6.79 0.72
C GLY A 11 -8.66 5.33 0.47
N GLN A 12 -9.20 4.81 -0.63
CA GLN A 12 -8.93 3.44 -1.07
C GLN A 12 -8.48 3.46 -2.53
N TRP A 13 -7.43 2.71 -2.81
CA TRP A 13 -6.85 2.57 -4.14
C TRP A 13 -6.73 1.11 -4.51
N LEU A 14 -7.18 0.76 -5.71
CA LEU A 14 -6.96 -0.55 -6.31
C LEU A 14 -5.69 -0.49 -7.16
N ILE A 15 -4.67 -1.22 -6.73
CA ILE A 15 -3.37 -1.29 -7.39
C ILE A 15 -3.35 -2.56 -8.26
N PRO A 16 -3.22 -2.43 -9.59
CA PRO A 16 -2.97 -3.56 -10.47
C PRO A 16 -1.56 -4.10 -10.24
N LEU A 17 -1.41 -5.42 -10.22
CA LEU A 17 -0.12 -6.09 -9.99
C LEU A 17 0.43 -6.76 -11.27
N ASP A 18 -0.39 -6.87 -12.30
CA ASP A 18 -0.11 -7.55 -13.54
C ASP A 18 0.74 -6.70 -14.50
N SER A 19 0.45 -5.39 -14.61
CA SER A 19 1.17 -4.50 -15.51
C SER A 19 1.04 -3.01 -15.15
N PRO A 20 2.06 -2.18 -15.45
CA PRO A 20 1.96 -0.73 -15.31
C PRO A 20 0.88 -0.14 -16.23
N GLY A 21 0.00 0.71 -15.67
CA GLY A 21 -1.07 1.37 -16.42
C GLY A 21 -2.34 0.54 -16.61
N ALA A 22 -2.38 -0.70 -16.11
CA ALA A 22 -3.63 -1.45 -15.97
C ALA A 22 -4.61 -0.77 -15.01
N VAL A 23 -5.87 -1.18 -15.05
CA VAL A 23 -6.91 -0.69 -14.14
C VAL A 23 -7.09 -1.71 -13.02
N GLY A 24 -6.98 -1.27 -11.78
CA GLY A 24 -7.22 -2.12 -10.61
C GLY A 24 -8.69 -2.59 -10.54
N SER A 25 -8.89 -3.82 -10.06
CA SER A 25 -10.21 -4.46 -9.95
C SER A 25 -10.42 -5.01 -8.54
N ALA A 26 -11.60 -4.74 -7.95
CA ALA A 26 -12.01 -5.31 -6.66
C ALA A 26 -12.32 -6.81 -6.79
N ASP A 27 -12.84 -7.26 -7.93
CA ASP A 27 -13.14 -8.67 -8.19
C ASP A 27 -11.89 -9.55 -8.25
N HIS A 28 -10.73 -8.93 -8.57
CA HIS A 28 -9.42 -9.60 -8.63
C HIS A 28 -8.50 -9.17 -7.48
N GLU A 29 -9.09 -8.77 -6.35
CA GLU A 29 -8.33 -8.39 -5.16
C GLU A 29 -7.70 -9.63 -4.49
N VAL A 30 -6.37 -9.70 -4.52
CA VAL A 30 -5.59 -10.78 -3.89
C VAL A 30 -5.11 -10.45 -2.47
N ALA A 31 -5.11 -9.17 -2.12
CA ALA A 31 -4.61 -8.67 -0.85
C ALA A 31 -5.13 -7.26 -0.54
N HIS A 32 -5.21 -6.95 0.75
CA HIS A 32 -5.60 -5.66 1.30
C HIS A 32 -4.63 -5.24 2.42
N VAL A 33 -4.14 -4.00 2.35
CA VAL A 33 -3.37 -3.37 3.42
C VAL A 33 -3.98 -2.02 3.79
N ALA A 34 -4.08 -1.75 5.09
CA ALA A 34 -4.55 -0.51 5.68
C ALA A 34 -3.44 0.14 6.52
N LEU A 35 -3.21 1.44 6.30
CA LEU A 35 -2.28 2.27 7.07
C LEU A 35 -2.99 3.53 7.55
N ASP A 36 -2.57 4.09 8.68
CA ASP A 36 -2.98 5.45 9.01
C ASP A 36 -2.23 6.47 8.12
N GLY A 37 -2.82 7.65 7.93
CA GLY A 37 -2.23 8.68 7.06
C GLY A 37 -0.82 9.15 7.48
N VAL A 38 -0.52 9.17 8.79
CA VAL A 38 0.81 9.56 9.30
C VAL A 38 1.83 8.45 9.04
N GLU A 39 1.45 7.20 9.31
CA GLU A 39 2.26 6.02 9.03
C GLU A 39 2.58 5.91 7.54
N PHE A 40 1.61 6.14 6.65
CA PHE A 40 1.86 6.19 5.21
C PHE A 40 2.83 7.31 4.83
N CYS A 41 2.67 8.53 5.38
CA CYS A 41 3.61 9.62 5.12
C CYS A 41 5.03 9.28 5.59
N HIS A 42 5.17 8.67 6.76
CA HIS A 42 6.47 8.22 7.27
C HIS A 42 7.08 7.12 6.41
N LEU A 43 6.28 6.15 5.97
CA LEU A 43 6.73 5.10 5.06
C LEU A 43 7.20 5.71 3.73
N ALA A 44 6.40 6.56 3.10
CA ALA A 44 6.70 7.21 1.84
C ALA A 44 7.93 8.13 1.91
N ALA A 45 8.18 8.74 3.08
CA ALA A 45 9.37 9.53 3.36
C ALA A 45 10.60 8.68 3.74
N GLY A 46 10.47 7.35 3.86
CA GLY A 46 11.57 6.46 4.24
C GLY A 46 11.94 6.52 5.73
N HIS A 47 11.06 7.02 6.59
CA HIS A 47 11.29 7.15 8.03
C HIS A 47 11.03 5.86 8.82
N ILE A 48 10.23 4.94 8.28
CA ILE A 48 9.94 3.63 8.89
C ILE A 48 10.16 2.52 7.88
N ALA A 49 10.48 1.31 8.35
CA ALA A 49 10.65 0.18 7.46
C ALA A 49 9.29 -0.33 6.96
N PRO A 50 9.18 -0.85 5.72
CA PRO A 50 7.95 -1.46 5.20
C PRO A 50 7.34 -2.54 6.11
N ARG A 51 8.16 -3.29 6.86
CA ARG A 51 7.70 -4.34 7.78
C ARG A 51 7.09 -3.80 9.08
N GLU A 52 7.39 -2.55 9.40
CA GLU A 52 6.90 -1.85 10.59
C GLU A 52 5.65 -1.02 10.27
N ALA A 53 5.35 -0.84 8.99
CA ALA A 53 4.18 -0.13 8.50
C ALA A 53 3.01 -1.10 8.26
N ALA A 54 1.79 -0.62 8.51
CA ALA A 54 0.47 -1.22 8.28
C ALA A 54 -0.20 -1.77 9.54
N ALA A 55 -1.18 -1.01 10.03
CA ALA A 55 -2.07 -1.40 11.11
C ALA A 55 -2.95 -2.63 10.78
N GLY A 56 -3.25 -2.88 9.51
CA GLY A 56 -4.06 -4.02 9.07
C GLY A 56 -3.60 -4.60 7.74
N GLN A 57 -3.50 -5.93 7.64
CA GLN A 57 -3.10 -6.62 6.41
C GLN A 57 -3.77 -8.00 6.28
N THR A 58 -4.21 -8.34 5.07
CA THR A 58 -4.82 -9.65 4.76
C THR A 58 -4.56 -10.05 3.30
N GLY A 59 -4.55 -11.35 3.04
CA GLY A 59 -4.32 -11.93 1.71
C GLY A 59 -2.86 -12.21 1.41
N ASP A 60 -2.49 -12.06 0.13
CA ASP A 60 -1.14 -12.35 -0.40
C ASP A 60 -0.06 -11.45 0.23
N ARG A 61 0.86 -12.07 0.97
CA ARG A 61 1.94 -11.38 1.70
C ARG A 61 3.02 -10.82 0.78
N ASP A 62 3.28 -11.45 -0.35
CA ASP A 62 4.28 -10.95 -1.30
C ASP A 62 3.74 -9.70 -2.00
N ALA A 63 2.47 -9.70 -2.39
CA ALA A 63 1.79 -8.52 -2.93
C ALA A 63 1.79 -7.34 -1.94
N ILE A 64 1.50 -7.61 -0.65
CA ILE A 64 1.54 -6.59 0.41
C ILE A 64 2.96 -6.03 0.55
N ARG A 65 3.96 -6.91 0.67
CA ARG A 65 5.35 -6.50 0.77
C ARG A 65 5.74 -5.59 -0.40
N ASP A 66 5.46 -6.03 -1.62
CA ASP A 66 5.91 -5.32 -2.81
C ASP A 66 5.29 -3.91 -2.90
N VAL A 67 4.02 -3.73 -2.51
CA VAL A 67 3.40 -2.40 -2.42
C VAL A 67 4.00 -1.53 -1.31
N LEU A 68 4.27 -2.08 -0.12
CA LEU A 68 4.89 -1.30 0.97
C LEU A 68 6.31 -0.86 0.60
N TYR A 69 7.08 -1.70 -0.08
CA TYR A 69 8.39 -1.34 -0.61
C TYR A 69 8.31 -0.33 -1.75
N ALA A 70 7.31 -0.44 -2.63
CA ALA A 70 7.06 0.56 -3.66
C ALA A 70 6.73 1.93 -3.06
N ALA A 71 5.87 1.97 -2.03
CA ALA A 71 5.56 3.21 -1.30
C ALA A 71 6.83 3.81 -0.65
N ALA A 72 7.66 3.01 0.02
CA ALA A 72 8.91 3.48 0.61
C ALA A 72 9.93 3.99 -0.44
N SER A 73 9.84 3.52 -1.68
CA SER A 73 10.73 3.96 -2.76
C SER A 73 10.47 5.39 -3.25
N LEU A 74 9.29 5.96 -2.95
CA LEU A 74 8.93 7.34 -3.29
C LEU A 74 9.87 8.37 -2.66
N SER A 75 10.49 8.04 -1.52
CA SER A 75 11.51 8.86 -0.85
C SER A 75 12.74 9.19 -1.70
N ARG A 76 12.94 8.48 -2.82
CA ARG A 76 14.11 8.59 -3.70
C ARG A 76 13.76 9.11 -5.10
N MET A 77 12.53 9.56 -5.32
CA MET A 77 12.10 10.21 -6.58
C MET A 77 12.41 11.70 -6.55
#